data_AF-A0A848LT50-F1
#
_entry.id   AF-A0A848LT50-F1
#
_cell.length_a   1.000
_cell.length_b   1.000
_cell.length_c   1.000
_cell.angle_alpha   90.00
_cell.angle_beta   90.00
_cell.angle_gamma   90.00
#
_symmetry.space_group_name_H-M   'P 1'
#
loop_
_entity.id
_entity.type
_entity.pdbx_description
1 polymer ?
#
loop_
_entity_poly.entity_id
_entity_poly.type
_entity_poly.pdbx_seq_one_letter_code
_entity_poly.pdbx_strand_id
1 'polypeptide(L)'
;MTNRTARLVYAAALVLGALPLWASRYLPMADLPQHLYLISVLHRLDDPTTLYPQVFAARHALTPYLGYYYLVSALNWLLPLEMANRVFLTAYVVGLPLGLGFLLKSLGRPVWPSLLALPFAYGDSFGWGFVNYCAALPLTLLCGGLFVRALEDVPRRRAWASGLAVCLVGVLLFHVQAFGFLAFGLPWLLVTTAVPEDGAARGLVARLRPRVPALLGVVPGVALFLGWVVLRFGEPPDIQPGAPWKAWGPTFSPQNLAWKSFEQNQAEFFHVLANTFRDGSDRWGMYAVGAVAVAG
;
A
#
# COMPACT_ATOMS: atom_id res chain seq x y z
N MET A 1 15.90 -17.87 7.15
CA MET A 1 16.32 -18.94 6.21
C MET A 1 17.78 -19.25 6.47
N THR A 2 18.08 -20.41 7.07
CA THR A 2 19.45 -20.82 7.43
C THR A 2 20.15 -21.54 6.27
N ASN A 3 19.40 -22.21 5.40
CA ASN A 3 19.92 -22.91 4.23
C ASN A 3 20.34 -21.93 3.11
N ARG A 4 21.57 -22.07 2.58
CA ARG A 4 22.09 -21.31 1.43
C ARG A 4 21.21 -21.48 0.20
N THR A 5 20.75 -22.68 -0.10
CA THR A 5 19.89 -22.99 -1.24
C THR A 5 18.56 -22.24 -1.14
N ALA A 6 17.94 -22.22 0.05
CA ALA A 6 16.69 -21.48 0.26
C ALA A 6 16.85 -19.97 0.04
N ARG A 7 18.00 -19.39 0.43
CA ARG A 7 18.31 -17.97 0.18
C ARG A 7 18.49 -17.70 -1.32
N LEU A 8 19.17 -18.59 -2.05
CA LEU A 8 19.35 -18.46 -3.49
C LEU A 8 18.03 -18.57 -4.24
N VAL A 9 17.18 -19.54 -3.88
CA VAL A 9 15.83 -19.70 -4.46
C VAL A 9 14.98 -18.46 -4.20
N TYR A 10 15.00 -17.94 -2.97
CA TYR A 10 14.26 -16.73 -2.63
C TYR A 10 14.75 -15.53 -3.45
N ALA A 11 16.06 -15.30 -3.52
CA ALA A 11 16.64 -14.23 -4.32
C ALA A 11 16.32 -14.37 -5.81
N ALA A 12 16.43 -15.57 -6.37
CA ALA A 12 16.07 -15.86 -7.75
C ALA A 12 14.59 -15.57 -8.01
N ALA A 13 13.70 -15.96 -7.09
CA ALA A 13 12.27 -15.68 -7.21
C ALA A 13 11.98 -14.17 -7.23
N LEU A 14 12.65 -13.36 -6.40
CA LEU A 14 12.49 -11.91 -6.42
C LEU A 14 12.96 -11.30 -7.75
N VAL A 15 14.11 -11.75 -8.27
CA VAL A 15 14.65 -11.29 -9.55
C VAL A 15 13.73 -11.67 -10.70
N LEU A 16 13.31 -12.92 -10.77
CA LEU A 16 12.38 -13.41 -11.79
C LEU A 16 11.01 -12.73 -11.67
N GLY A 17 10.56 -12.43 -10.45
CA GLY A 17 9.32 -11.70 -10.20
C GLY A 17 9.36 -10.25 -10.68
N ALA A 18 10.51 -9.58 -10.61
CA ALA A 18 10.68 -8.21 -11.13
C ALA A 18 10.99 -8.16 -12.63
N LEU A 19 11.44 -9.27 -13.22
CA LEU A 19 11.85 -9.36 -14.62
C LEU A 19 10.81 -8.81 -15.64
N PRO A 20 9.49 -9.04 -15.48
CA PRO A 20 8.48 -8.51 -16.41
C PRO A 20 8.53 -6.98 -16.57
N LEU A 21 8.93 -6.24 -15.53
CA LEU A 21 9.07 -4.77 -15.57
C LEU A 21 10.22 -4.31 -16.49
N TRP A 22 11.19 -5.19 -16.72
CA TRP A 22 12.42 -4.88 -17.47
C TRP A 22 12.41 -5.51 -18.86
N ALA A 23 11.78 -6.68 -19.02
CA ALA A 23 11.63 -7.34 -20.31
C ALA A 23 10.63 -6.63 -21.24
N SER A 24 9.64 -5.94 -20.68
CA SER A 24 8.61 -5.26 -21.46
C SER A 24 9.11 -3.90 -21.95
N ARG A 25 8.91 -3.58 -23.24
CA ARG A 25 9.17 -2.24 -23.77
C ARG A 25 8.18 -1.22 -23.19
N TYR A 26 6.91 -1.59 -23.11
CA TYR A 26 5.85 -0.76 -22.51
C TYR A 26 5.22 -1.54 -21.36
N LEU A 27 5.05 -0.88 -20.22
CA LEU A 27 4.36 -1.47 -19.08
C LEU A 27 2.84 -1.40 -19.33
N PRO A 28 2.08 -2.48 -19.11
CA PRO A 28 0.65 -2.54 -19.41
C PRO A 28 -0.16 -1.86 -18.30
N MET A 29 0.06 -0.56 -18.09
CA MET A 29 -0.61 0.25 -17.08
C MET A 29 -1.40 1.37 -17.74
N ALA A 30 -2.73 1.40 -17.56
CA ALA A 30 -3.61 2.36 -18.20
C ALA A 30 -3.24 3.82 -17.86
N ASP A 31 -3.07 4.12 -16.57
CA ASP A 31 -2.82 5.49 -16.09
C ASP A 31 -1.34 5.91 -16.11
N LEU A 32 -0.42 4.98 -16.39
CA LEU A 32 1.03 5.25 -16.30
C LEU A 32 1.51 6.40 -17.20
N PRO A 33 1.09 6.53 -18.47
CA PRO A 33 1.49 7.67 -19.29
C PRO A 33 1.13 9.02 -18.65
N GLN A 34 -0.06 9.12 -18.04
CA GLN A 34 -0.49 10.33 -17.34
C GLN A 34 0.35 10.58 -16.09
N HIS A 35 0.66 9.54 -15.31
CA HIS A 35 1.53 9.65 -14.15
C HIS A 35 2.92 10.17 -14.51
N LEU A 36 3.57 9.58 -15.51
CA LEU A 36 4.91 10.00 -15.94
C LEU A 36 4.89 11.45 -16.47
N TYR A 37 3.83 11.84 -17.20
CA TYR A 37 3.68 13.22 -17.64
C TYR A 37 3.63 14.19 -16.46
N LEU A 38 2.79 13.92 -15.45
CA LEU A 38 2.68 14.76 -14.25
C LEU A 38 3.99 14.81 -13.44
N ILE A 39 4.73 13.69 -13.36
CA ILE A 39 6.06 13.67 -12.73
C ILE A 39 7.05 14.51 -13.52
N SER A 40 7.03 14.45 -14.86
CA SER A 40 7.85 15.29 -15.73
C SER A 40 7.56 16.78 -15.53
N VAL A 41 6.28 17.14 -15.40
CA VAL A 41 5.85 18.51 -15.08
C VAL A 41 6.38 18.91 -13.70
N LEU A 42 6.14 18.09 -12.67
CA LEU A 42 6.60 18.36 -11.30
C LEU A 42 8.11 18.57 -11.23
N HIS A 43 8.89 17.74 -11.95
CA HIS A 43 10.35 17.79 -11.94
C HIS A 43 10.92 19.04 -12.61
N ARG A 44 10.20 19.62 -13.57
CA ARG A 44 10.63 20.76 -14.40
C ARG A 44 9.70 21.96 -14.27
N LEU A 45 8.99 22.06 -13.14
CA LEU A 45 7.96 23.08 -12.97
C LEU A 45 8.53 24.50 -13.01
N ASP A 46 9.77 24.66 -12.54
CA ASP A 46 10.49 25.93 -12.51
C ASP A 46 11.47 26.09 -13.69
N ASP A 47 11.46 25.17 -14.66
CA ASP A 47 12.36 25.21 -15.82
C ASP A 47 11.84 26.19 -16.89
N PRO A 48 12.49 27.35 -17.10
CA PRO A 48 12.02 28.38 -18.03
C PRO A 48 12.16 27.95 -19.49
N THR A 49 12.85 26.85 -19.79
CA THR A 49 12.97 26.32 -21.15
C THR A 49 11.74 25.50 -21.59
N THR A 50 10.82 25.24 -20.66
CA THR A 50 9.57 24.51 -20.92
C THR A 50 8.36 25.45 -20.84
N LEU A 51 7.21 24.99 -21.34
CA LEU A 51 5.94 25.69 -21.14
C LEU A 51 5.35 25.45 -19.74
N TYR A 52 5.92 24.53 -18.94
CA TYR A 52 5.32 24.10 -17.67
C TYR A 52 5.09 25.22 -16.66
N PRO A 53 6.04 26.16 -16.42
CA PRO A 53 5.79 27.27 -15.51
C PRO A 53 4.62 28.19 -15.92
N GLN A 54 4.23 28.15 -17.20
CA GLN A 54 3.15 28.99 -17.73
C GLN A 54 1.78 28.32 -17.66
N VAL A 55 1.73 26.98 -17.69
CA VAL A 55 0.49 26.22 -17.81
C VAL A 55 0.16 25.37 -16.57
N PHE A 56 1.13 25.11 -15.70
CA PHE A 56 0.96 24.30 -14.50
C PHE A 56 1.40 25.04 -13.24
N ALA A 57 0.84 24.60 -12.11
CA ALA A 57 1.26 25.03 -10.79
C ALA A 57 1.28 23.81 -9.84
N ALA A 58 2.22 23.81 -8.90
CA ALA A 58 2.27 22.78 -7.87
C ALA A 58 1.10 22.96 -6.90
N ARG A 59 0.41 21.86 -6.60
CA ARG A 59 -0.54 21.83 -5.49
C ARG A 59 0.21 21.51 -4.20
N HIS A 60 0.42 22.51 -3.34
CA HIS A 60 1.10 22.35 -2.05
C HIS A 60 0.23 21.73 -0.94
N ALA A 61 -0.83 21.01 -1.31
CA ALA A 61 -1.69 20.33 -0.36
C ALA A 61 -1.11 18.98 0.03
N LEU A 62 -1.19 18.65 1.31
CA LEU A 62 -0.97 17.27 1.76
C LEU A 62 -2.01 16.38 1.07
N THR A 63 -1.54 15.41 0.30
CA THR A 63 -2.40 14.42 -0.34
C THR A 63 -1.82 13.02 -0.15
N PRO A 64 -2.66 11.97 0.00
CA PRO A 64 -2.19 10.60 0.11
C PRO A 64 -1.80 10.04 -1.27
N TYR A 65 -0.93 10.76 -1.98
CA TYR A 65 -0.38 10.45 -3.30
C TYR A 65 1.05 10.98 -3.47
N LEU A 66 1.53 11.83 -2.56
CA LEU A 66 2.82 12.51 -2.68
C LEU A 66 4.00 11.55 -2.84
N GLY A 67 3.94 10.37 -2.21
CA GLY A 67 5.02 9.40 -2.17
C GLY A 67 5.54 9.04 -3.56
N TYR A 68 4.67 8.59 -4.46
CA TYR A 68 5.08 8.16 -5.79
C TYR A 68 5.64 9.32 -6.63
N TYR A 69 4.92 10.44 -6.69
CA TYR A 69 5.30 11.56 -7.55
C TYR A 69 6.65 12.17 -7.15
N TYR A 70 6.85 12.42 -5.86
CA TYR A 70 8.10 13.02 -5.38
C TYR A 70 9.27 12.05 -5.39
N LEU A 71 9.07 10.76 -5.07
CA LEU A 71 10.17 9.80 -5.10
C LEU A 71 10.63 9.49 -6.52
N VAL A 72 9.72 9.34 -7.47
CA VAL A 72 10.12 9.12 -8.87
C VAL A 72 10.72 10.40 -9.47
N SER A 73 10.18 11.58 -9.14
CA SER A 73 10.83 12.86 -9.52
C SER A 73 12.24 12.97 -8.94
N ALA A 74 12.46 12.55 -7.69
CA ALA A 74 13.78 12.54 -7.08
C ALA A 74 14.74 11.56 -7.80
N LEU A 75 14.28 10.35 -8.12
CA LEU A 75 15.05 9.38 -8.90
C LEU A 75 15.34 9.87 -10.33
N ASN A 76 14.48 10.71 -10.90
CA ASN A 76 14.65 11.30 -12.24
C ASN A 76 15.85 12.26 -12.33
N TRP A 77 16.43 12.70 -11.20
CA TRP A 77 17.71 13.42 -11.21
C TRP A 77 18.91 12.51 -11.55
N LEU A 78 18.77 11.20 -11.33
CA LEU A 78 19.86 10.21 -11.50
C LEU A 78 19.65 9.30 -12.71
N LEU A 79 18.39 9.08 -13.09
CA LEU A 79 17.97 8.13 -14.10
C LEU A 79 16.99 8.79 -15.06
N PRO A 80 16.93 8.38 -16.35
CA PRO A 80 15.81 8.74 -17.21
C PRO A 80 14.47 8.37 -16.56
N LEU A 81 13.46 9.21 -16.74
CA LEU A 81 12.15 9.08 -16.05
C LEU A 81 11.55 7.68 -16.11
N GLU A 82 11.63 7.02 -17.27
CA GLU A 82 11.13 5.66 -17.44
C GLU A 82 11.90 4.65 -16.59
N MET A 83 13.23 4.77 -16.53
CA MET A 83 14.07 3.94 -15.67
C MET A 83 13.82 4.22 -14.19
N ALA A 84 13.68 5.49 -13.80
CA ALA A 84 13.32 5.89 -12.45
C ALA A 84 12.01 5.21 -12.00
N ASN A 85 11.00 5.22 -12.87
CA ASN A 85 9.73 4.55 -12.61
C ASN A 85 9.86 3.02 -12.53
N ARG A 86 10.63 2.38 -13.43
CA ARG A 86 10.87 0.93 -13.39
C ARG A 86 11.60 0.50 -12.11
N VAL A 87 12.57 1.28 -11.65
CA VAL A 87 13.25 1.07 -10.36
C VAL A 87 12.25 1.17 -9.21
N PHE A 88 11.40 2.20 -9.20
CA PHE A 88 10.35 2.36 -8.20
C PHE A 88 9.38 1.17 -8.19
N LEU A 89 8.88 0.74 -9.36
CA LEU A 89 7.99 -0.41 -9.48
C LEU A 89 8.68 -1.72 -9.08
N THR A 90 9.98 -1.85 -9.31
CA THR A 90 10.76 -3.00 -8.83
C THR A 90 10.76 -3.05 -7.31
N ALA A 91 10.94 -1.90 -6.64
CA ALA A 91 10.86 -1.83 -5.18
C ALA A 91 9.47 -2.21 -4.65
N TYR A 92 8.40 -1.88 -5.37
CA TYR A 92 7.05 -2.36 -5.05
C TYR A 92 6.93 -3.89 -5.20
N VAL A 93 7.23 -4.44 -6.39
CA VAL A 93 7.04 -5.87 -6.71
C VAL A 93 7.87 -6.74 -5.77
N VAL A 94 9.12 -6.36 -5.51
CA VAL A 94 10.02 -7.06 -4.59
C VAL A 94 9.67 -6.78 -3.13
N GLY A 95 9.23 -5.56 -2.83
CA GLY A 95 8.84 -5.15 -1.48
C GLY A 95 7.64 -5.94 -0.96
N LEU A 96 6.73 -6.36 -1.83
CA LEU A 96 5.51 -7.09 -1.43
C LEU A 96 5.82 -8.44 -0.75
N PRO A 97 6.55 -9.39 -1.36
CA PRO A 97 6.96 -10.63 -0.70
C PRO A 97 7.95 -10.39 0.45
N LEU A 98 8.78 -9.34 0.42
CA LEU A 98 9.67 -9.01 1.54
C LEU A 98 8.92 -8.51 2.77
N GLY A 99 7.94 -7.62 2.58
CA GLY A 99 7.07 -7.11 3.63
C GLY A 99 6.23 -8.23 4.24
N LEU A 100 5.61 -9.07 3.40
CA LEU A 100 4.87 -10.25 3.87
C LEU A 100 5.80 -11.23 4.59
N GLY A 101 6.99 -11.49 4.05
CA GLY A 101 7.97 -12.37 4.66
C GLY A 101 8.44 -11.88 6.03
N PHE A 102 8.61 -10.56 6.17
CA PHE A 102 8.92 -9.94 7.45
C PHE A 102 7.77 -10.07 8.44
N LEU A 103 6.52 -9.80 8.04
CA LEU A 103 5.34 -10.00 8.88
C LEU A 103 5.18 -11.47 9.32
N LEU A 104 5.33 -12.44 8.41
CA LEU A 104 5.26 -13.87 8.73
C LEU A 104 6.35 -14.26 9.73
N LYS A 105 7.60 -13.80 9.52
CA LYS A 105 8.68 -13.97 10.48
C LYS A 105 8.37 -13.28 11.81
N SER A 106 7.65 -12.17 11.78
CA SER A 106 7.17 -11.48 12.97
C SER A 106 6.16 -12.29 13.76
N LEU A 107 5.30 -13.02 13.08
CA LEU A 107 4.29 -13.89 13.70
C LEU A 107 4.81 -15.30 14.03
N GLY A 108 6.13 -15.54 13.94
CA GLY A 108 6.71 -16.87 14.16
C GLY A 108 6.33 -17.92 13.11
N ARG A 109 5.91 -17.49 11.91
CA ARG A 109 5.46 -18.37 10.82
C ARG A 109 6.56 -18.64 9.79
N PRO A 110 6.47 -19.74 9.01
CA PRO A 110 7.35 -19.96 7.87
C PRO A 110 7.28 -18.80 6.88
N VAL A 111 8.45 -18.38 6.36
CA VAL A 111 8.56 -17.20 5.48
C VAL A 111 8.29 -17.53 4.02
N TRP A 112 8.52 -18.78 3.58
CA TRP A 112 8.40 -19.17 2.17
C TRP A 112 7.06 -18.82 1.50
N PRO A 113 5.88 -18.83 2.18
CA PRO A 113 4.62 -18.46 1.54
C PRO A 113 4.60 -17.01 1.07
N SER A 114 5.52 -16.16 1.56
CA SER A 114 5.58 -14.77 1.12
C SER A 114 5.88 -14.64 -0.38
N LEU A 115 6.57 -15.62 -0.99
CA LEU A 115 6.82 -15.63 -2.43
C LEU A 115 5.54 -15.75 -3.26
N LEU A 116 4.45 -16.26 -2.68
CA LEU A 116 3.13 -16.30 -3.32
C LEU A 116 2.53 -14.91 -3.50
N ALA A 117 3.11 -13.87 -2.89
CA ALA A 117 2.70 -12.49 -3.15
C ALA A 117 3.16 -11.97 -4.53
N LEU A 118 4.14 -12.61 -5.19
CA LEU A 118 4.68 -12.13 -6.46
C LEU A 118 3.63 -12.07 -7.59
N PRO A 119 2.80 -13.11 -7.83
CA PRO A 119 1.70 -13.00 -8.81
C PRO A 119 0.71 -11.89 -8.48
N PHE A 120 0.41 -11.66 -7.20
CA PHE A 120 -0.51 -10.61 -6.76
C PHE A 120 0.05 -9.19 -6.93
N ALA A 121 1.36 -9.04 -7.16
CA ALA A 121 1.95 -7.75 -7.52
C ALA A 121 1.53 -7.27 -8.92
N TYR A 122 1.00 -8.16 -9.76
CA TYR A 122 0.56 -7.88 -11.14
C TYR A 122 -0.95 -8.04 -11.31
N GLY A 123 -1.73 -7.68 -10.29
CA GLY A 123 -3.20 -7.73 -10.33
C GLY A 123 -3.84 -6.53 -11.06
N ASP A 124 -5.17 -6.46 -10.98
CA ASP A 124 -5.97 -5.42 -11.65
C ASP A 124 -5.53 -3.98 -11.28
N SER A 125 -5.24 -3.72 -10.00
CA SER A 125 -4.74 -2.41 -9.56
C SER A 125 -3.41 -2.01 -10.22
N PHE A 126 -2.55 -2.99 -10.51
CA PHE A 126 -1.32 -2.74 -11.26
C PHE A 126 -1.65 -2.42 -12.73
N GLY A 127 -2.55 -3.19 -13.35
CA GLY A 127 -2.98 -2.97 -14.74
C GLY A 127 -3.67 -1.63 -14.98
N TRP A 128 -4.45 -1.14 -14.03
CA TRP A 128 -5.01 0.22 -14.09
C TRP A 128 -3.96 1.31 -13.86
N GLY A 129 -2.85 0.99 -13.18
CA GLY A 129 -1.83 1.96 -12.85
C GLY A 129 -2.07 2.68 -11.51
N PHE A 130 -2.74 2.03 -10.55
CA PHE A 130 -2.89 2.54 -9.17
C PHE A 130 -1.58 2.43 -8.38
N VAL A 131 -0.50 3.00 -8.92
CA VAL A 131 0.88 2.83 -8.46
C VAL A 131 1.05 3.24 -7.01
N ASN A 132 0.38 4.32 -6.60
CA ASN A 132 0.37 4.82 -5.23
C ASN A 132 -0.23 3.80 -4.24
N TYR A 133 -1.38 3.22 -4.56
CA TYR A 133 -1.99 2.15 -3.77
C TYR A 133 -1.10 0.91 -3.72
N CYS A 134 -0.63 0.44 -4.88
CA CYS A 134 0.28 -0.70 -5.00
C CYS A 134 1.53 -0.52 -4.12
N ALA A 135 2.19 0.63 -4.20
CA ALA A 135 3.39 0.95 -3.42
C ALA A 135 3.13 1.03 -1.90
N ALA A 136 1.91 1.34 -1.47
CA ALA A 136 1.54 1.35 -0.07
C ALA A 136 1.40 -0.07 0.52
N LEU A 137 1.03 -1.08 -0.27
CA LEU A 137 0.83 -2.47 0.19
C LEU A 137 2.06 -3.11 0.88
N PRO A 138 3.28 -3.07 0.30
CA PRO A 138 4.46 -3.61 0.99
C PRO A 138 4.75 -2.88 2.30
N LEU A 139 4.50 -1.57 2.35
CA LEU A 139 4.66 -0.78 3.57
C LEU A 139 3.60 -1.14 4.62
N THR A 140 2.37 -1.43 4.22
CA THR A 140 1.32 -1.94 5.13
C THR A 140 1.74 -3.25 5.79
N LEU A 141 2.28 -4.19 5.03
CA LEU A 141 2.79 -5.46 5.57
C LEU A 141 3.99 -5.24 6.49
N LEU A 142 4.90 -4.34 6.11
CA LEU A 142 6.03 -3.93 6.91
C LEU A 142 5.59 -3.31 8.25
N CYS A 143 4.59 -2.42 8.24
CA CYS A 143 3.98 -1.85 9.45
C CYS A 143 3.46 -2.94 10.38
N GLY A 144 2.74 -3.94 9.87
CA GLY A 144 2.28 -5.07 10.68
C GLY A 144 3.45 -5.81 11.34
N GLY A 145 4.50 -6.11 10.58
CA GLY A 145 5.68 -6.79 11.11
C GLY A 145 6.45 -5.96 12.15
N LEU A 146 6.55 -4.64 11.94
CA LEU A 146 7.20 -3.69 12.85
C LEU A 146 6.40 -3.56 14.16
N PHE A 147 5.07 -3.52 14.05
CA PHE A 147 4.18 -3.45 15.20
C PHE A 147 4.30 -4.70 16.09
N VAL A 148 4.25 -5.90 15.49
CA VAL A 148 4.46 -7.16 16.23
C VAL A 148 5.83 -7.18 16.89
N ARG A 149 6.89 -6.76 16.20
CA ARG A 149 8.25 -6.69 16.78
C ARG A 149 8.36 -5.66 17.90
N ALA A 150 7.65 -4.53 17.81
CA ALA A 150 7.58 -3.58 18.91
C ALA A 150 6.88 -4.18 20.14
N LEU A 151 5.92 -5.09 19.96
CA LEU A 151 5.27 -5.79 21.07
C LEU A 151 6.19 -6.87 21.68
N GLU A 152 6.83 -7.70 20.85
CA GLU A 152 7.54 -8.90 21.30
C GLU A 152 9.04 -8.70 21.64
N ASP A 153 9.78 -7.91 20.85
CA ASP A 153 11.24 -7.81 20.94
C ASP A 153 11.65 -6.75 21.97
N VAL A 154 11.62 -7.12 23.26
CA VAL A 154 11.87 -6.22 24.40
C VAL A 154 13.14 -5.37 24.23
N PRO A 155 14.32 -5.93 23.87
CA PRO A 155 15.54 -5.13 23.71
C PRO A 155 15.46 -4.05 22.63
N ARG A 156 14.75 -4.30 21.52
CA ARG A 156 14.68 -3.39 20.36
C ARG A 156 13.34 -2.71 20.17
N ARG A 157 12.41 -2.87 21.12
CA ARG A 157 11.04 -2.37 21.09
C ARG A 157 10.90 -0.92 20.62
N ARG A 158 11.75 -0.02 21.13
CA ARG A 158 11.73 1.40 20.74
C ARG A 158 12.17 1.62 19.29
N ALA A 159 13.19 0.91 18.83
CA ALA A 159 13.65 1.01 17.44
C ALA A 159 12.57 0.51 16.46
N TRP A 160 11.88 -0.58 16.80
CA TRP A 160 10.75 -1.07 16.01
C TRP A 160 9.57 -0.09 15.98
N ALA A 161 9.25 0.53 17.11
CA ALA A 161 8.24 1.58 17.18
C ALA A 161 8.60 2.83 16.35
N SER A 162 9.86 3.26 16.37
CA SER A 162 10.34 4.36 15.52
C SER A 162 10.28 4.01 14.04
N GLY A 163 10.68 2.79 13.68
CA GLY A 163 10.53 2.28 12.32
C GLY A 163 9.07 2.25 11.87
N LEU A 164 8.17 1.82 12.76
CA LEU A 164 6.72 1.83 12.51
C LEU A 164 6.21 3.25 12.24
N ALA A 165 6.62 4.24 13.02
CA ALA A 165 6.21 5.63 12.84
C ALA A 165 6.56 6.15 11.44
N VAL A 166 7.81 5.94 11.01
CA VAL A 166 8.27 6.36 9.68
C VAL A 166 7.51 5.59 8.59
N CYS A 167 7.38 4.28 8.75
CA CYS A 167 6.70 3.42 7.77
C CYS A 167 5.22 3.80 7.61
N LEU A 168 4.52 4.08 8.72
CA LEU A 168 3.10 4.42 8.74
C LEU A 168 2.83 5.79 8.10
N VAL A 169 3.71 6.77 8.32
CA VAL A 169 3.71 8.04 7.58
C VAL A 169 3.89 7.76 6.08
N GLY A 170 4.84 6.89 5.71
CA GLY A 170 5.04 6.46 4.32
C GLY A 170 3.76 5.88 3.71
N VAL A 171 3.09 4.94 4.39
CA VAL A 171 1.81 4.36 3.93
C VAL A 171 0.79 5.46 3.60
N LEU A 172 0.61 6.43 4.49
CA LEU A 172 -0.33 7.53 4.26
C LEU A 172 0.09 8.42 3.08
N LEU A 173 1.37 8.75 2.95
CA LEU A 173 1.87 9.56 1.83
C LEU A 173 1.68 8.88 0.47
N PHE A 174 1.58 7.54 0.45
CA PHE A 174 1.27 6.79 -0.75
C PHE A 174 -0.23 6.59 -0.97
N HIS A 175 -0.98 6.11 0.03
CA HIS A 175 -2.40 5.85 -0.18
C HIS A 175 -3.21 5.69 1.12
N VAL A 176 -4.35 6.38 1.20
CA VAL A 176 -5.23 6.36 2.39
C VAL A 176 -5.93 5.02 2.60
N GLN A 177 -6.28 4.29 1.53
CA GLN A 177 -6.94 2.98 1.68
C GLN A 177 -6.04 1.94 2.36
N ALA A 178 -4.75 1.94 2.03
CA ALA A 178 -3.77 1.05 2.64
C ALA A 178 -3.54 1.40 4.12
N PHE A 179 -3.62 2.69 4.47
CA PHE A 179 -3.67 3.16 5.85
C PHE A 179 -4.94 2.68 6.57
N GLY A 180 -6.09 2.71 5.88
CA GLY A 180 -7.36 2.18 6.38
C GLY A 180 -7.27 0.70 6.76
N PHE A 181 -6.57 -0.14 5.99
CA PHE A 181 -6.34 -1.54 6.37
C PHE A 181 -5.60 -1.69 7.71
N LEU A 182 -4.64 -0.79 8.00
CA LEU A 182 -3.91 -0.79 9.27
C LEU A 182 -4.77 -0.33 10.44
N ALA A 183 -5.81 0.48 10.21
CA ALA A 183 -6.77 0.85 11.24
C ALA A 183 -7.52 -0.36 11.82
N PHE A 184 -7.65 -1.45 11.06
CA PHE A 184 -8.19 -2.73 11.53
C PHE A 184 -7.09 -3.72 11.92
N GLY A 185 -6.03 -3.80 11.12
CA GLY A 185 -4.95 -4.76 11.32
C GLY A 185 -4.14 -4.52 12.60
N LEU A 186 -3.80 -3.27 12.94
CA LEU A 186 -2.99 -2.97 14.13
C LEU A 186 -3.75 -3.24 15.45
N PRO A 187 -5.03 -2.84 15.62
CA PRO A 187 -5.80 -3.25 16.78
C PRO A 187 -5.95 -4.77 16.91
N TRP A 188 -6.18 -5.46 15.79
CA TRP A 188 -6.22 -6.93 15.79
C TRP A 188 -4.91 -7.53 16.30
N LEU A 189 -3.77 -7.07 15.77
CA LEU A 189 -2.44 -7.50 16.22
C LEU A 189 -2.16 -7.13 17.68
N LEU A 190 -2.65 -5.98 18.16
CA LEU A 190 -2.48 -5.55 19.55
C LEU A 190 -3.13 -6.53 20.54
N VAL A 191 -4.28 -7.10 20.16
CA VAL A 191 -5.06 -8.02 20.99
C VAL A 191 -4.58 -9.46 20.84
N THR A 192 -4.10 -9.85 19.66
CA THR A 192 -3.73 -11.24 19.35
C THR A 192 -2.25 -11.57 19.52
N THR A 193 -1.37 -10.57 19.56
CA THR A 193 0.07 -10.79 19.76
C THR A 193 0.37 -10.97 21.24
N ALA A 194 0.99 -12.09 21.60
CA ALA A 194 1.44 -12.35 22.97
C ALA A 194 2.61 -11.42 23.32
N VAL A 195 2.49 -10.72 24.44
CA VAL A 195 3.58 -9.86 24.94
C VAL A 195 4.32 -10.60 26.06
N PRO A 196 5.67 -10.71 26.03
CA PRO A 196 6.43 -11.51 27.00
C PRO A 196 6.11 -11.22 28.47
N GLU A 197 5.81 -9.96 28.77
CA GLU A 197 5.51 -9.49 30.13
C GLU A 197 4.08 -9.83 30.62
N ASP A 198 3.19 -10.33 29.75
CA ASP A 198 1.77 -10.57 30.09
C ASP A 198 1.60 -11.63 31.19
N GLY A 199 2.47 -12.65 31.23
CA GLY A 199 2.39 -13.73 32.22
C GLY A 199 2.68 -13.30 33.65
N ALA A 200 3.45 -12.22 33.84
CA ALA A 200 3.79 -11.66 35.15
C ALA A 200 2.93 -10.43 35.52
N ALA A 201 2.17 -9.88 34.57
CA ALA A 201 1.45 -8.64 34.74
C ALA A 201 0.20 -8.80 35.64
N ARG A 202 0.18 -8.05 36.75
CA ARG A 202 -0.98 -7.94 37.64
C ARG A 202 -1.71 -6.61 37.37
N GLY A 203 -2.96 -6.70 36.92
CA GLY A 203 -3.80 -5.55 36.61
C GLY A 203 -3.59 -4.95 35.21
N LEU A 204 -4.49 -4.04 34.82
CA LEU A 204 -4.57 -3.49 33.47
C LEU A 204 -3.34 -2.63 33.11
N VAL A 205 -2.88 -1.79 34.03
CA VAL A 205 -1.74 -0.88 33.79
C VAL A 205 -0.46 -1.65 33.49
N ALA A 206 -0.18 -2.72 34.23
CA ALA A 206 0.98 -3.57 34.00
C ALA A 206 0.94 -4.26 32.62
N ARG A 207 -0.27 -4.62 32.14
CA ARG A 207 -0.47 -5.18 30.80
C ARG A 207 -0.37 -4.12 29.70
N LEU A 208 -0.79 -2.89 29.94
CA LEU A 208 -0.72 -1.82 28.93
C LEU A 208 0.69 -1.24 28.76
N ARG A 209 1.48 -1.16 29.84
CA ARG A 209 2.80 -0.51 29.82
C ARG A 209 3.75 -1.05 28.73
N PRO A 210 3.89 -2.38 28.52
CA PRO A 210 4.74 -2.91 27.43
C PRO A 210 4.27 -2.55 26.02
N ARG A 211 2.98 -2.25 25.85
CA ARG A 211 2.35 -1.92 24.55
C ARG A 211 2.53 -0.46 24.16
N VAL A 212 2.86 0.41 25.11
CA VAL A 212 3.00 1.87 24.91
C VAL A 212 3.93 2.23 23.76
N PRO A 213 5.13 1.64 23.59
CA PRO A 213 5.99 2.00 22.47
C PRO A 213 5.36 1.72 21.10
N ALA A 214 4.70 0.57 20.94
CA ALA A 214 4.01 0.24 19.69
C ALA A 214 2.87 1.24 19.40
N LEU A 215 2.10 1.63 20.43
CA LEU A 215 1.05 2.64 20.32
C LEU A 215 1.62 4.03 19.97
N LEU A 216 2.73 4.44 20.61
CA LEU A 216 3.41 5.68 20.27
C LEU A 216 3.95 5.68 18.85
N GLY A 217 4.38 4.52 18.34
CA GLY A 217 4.78 4.36 16.94
C GLY A 217 3.64 4.59 15.94
N VAL A 218 2.38 4.47 16.35
CA VAL A 218 1.21 4.74 15.48
C VAL A 218 0.88 6.24 15.42
N VAL A 219 1.23 7.00 16.48
CA VAL A 219 0.81 8.40 16.65
C VAL A 219 1.18 9.29 15.46
N PRO A 220 2.42 9.28 14.91
CA PRO A 220 2.77 10.20 13.82
C PRO A 220 1.94 10.00 12.55
N GLY A 221 1.65 8.76 12.18
CA GLY A 221 0.80 8.46 11.02
C GLY A 221 -0.65 8.89 11.23
N VAL A 222 -1.21 8.65 12.42
CA VAL A 222 -2.58 9.08 12.77
C VAL A 222 -2.66 10.60 12.86
N ALA A 223 -1.67 11.27 13.46
CA ALA A 223 -1.63 12.73 13.52
C ALA A 223 -1.57 13.35 12.12
N LEU A 224 -0.77 12.77 11.22
CA LEU A 224 -0.71 13.23 9.82
C LEU A 224 -2.04 13.00 9.09
N PHE A 225 -2.70 11.86 9.32
CA PHE A 225 -4.02 11.56 8.76
C PHE A 225 -5.08 12.56 9.27
N LEU A 226 -5.12 12.82 10.58
CA LEU A 226 -6.03 13.79 11.17
C LEU A 226 -5.74 15.20 10.66
N GLY A 227 -4.46 15.59 10.55
CA GLY A 227 -4.07 16.85 9.94
C GLY A 227 -4.56 16.97 8.49
N TRP A 228 -4.39 15.92 7.70
CA TRP A 228 -4.91 15.87 6.33
C TRP A 228 -6.44 16.02 6.25
N VAL A 229 -7.18 15.32 7.12
CA VAL A 229 -8.65 15.44 7.22
C VAL A 229 -9.05 16.84 7.67
N VAL A 230 -8.37 17.41 8.66
CA VAL A 230 -8.66 18.74 9.19
C VAL A 230 -8.47 19.82 8.13
N LEU A 231 -7.37 19.75 7.39
CA LEU A 231 -7.06 20.66 6.29
C LEU A 231 -8.04 20.56 5.11
N ARG A 232 -8.91 19.56 5.09
CA ARG A 232 -9.95 19.35 4.07
C ARG A 232 -11.33 19.79 4.54
N PHE A 233 -11.55 20.04 5.84
CA PHE A 233 -12.84 20.54 6.30
C PHE A 233 -13.12 21.93 5.71
N GLY A 234 -14.28 22.08 5.07
CA GLY A 234 -14.72 23.34 4.47
C GLY A 234 -14.36 23.51 2.98
N GLU A 235 -13.62 22.58 2.38
CA GLU A 235 -13.43 22.55 0.92
C GLU A 235 -14.77 22.27 0.20
N PRO A 236 -15.06 22.96 -0.93
CA PRO A 236 -16.30 22.77 -1.66
C PRO A 236 -16.45 21.34 -2.21
N PRO A 237 -17.69 20.83 -2.37
CA PRO A 237 -17.92 19.51 -2.90
C PRO A 237 -17.33 19.34 -4.31
N ASP A 238 -16.68 18.19 -4.54
CA ASP A 238 -15.93 17.87 -5.75
C ASP A 238 -16.77 17.37 -6.93
N ILE A 239 -18.02 16.97 -6.67
CA ILE A 239 -19.03 16.72 -7.70
C ILE A 239 -20.01 17.87 -7.67
N GLN A 240 -19.88 18.78 -8.64
CA GLN A 240 -20.87 19.81 -8.92
C GLN A 240 -21.36 19.62 -10.35
N PRO A 241 -22.69 19.60 -10.59
CA PRO A 241 -23.22 19.59 -11.94
C PRO A 241 -22.61 20.74 -12.76
N GLY A 242 -21.97 20.41 -13.89
CA GLY A 242 -21.30 21.40 -14.76
C GLY A 242 -19.85 21.77 -14.39
N ALA A 243 -19.27 21.18 -13.34
CA ALA A 243 -17.86 21.37 -12.99
C ALA A 243 -17.00 20.16 -13.38
N PRO A 244 -15.69 20.34 -13.66
CA PRO A 244 -14.76 19.22 -13.86
C PRO A 244 -14.73 18.30 -12.65
N TRP A 245 -14.73 16.99 -12.88
CA TRP A 245 -14.64 15.99 -11.83
C TRP A 245 -13.36 16.19 -11.00
N LYS A 246 -13.52 16.29 -9.69
CA LYS A 246 -12.41 16.25 -8.73
C LYS A 246 -12.49 14.92 -7.96
N ALA A 247 -11.35 14.24 -7.81
CA ALA A 247 -11.30 12.84 -7.40
C ALA A 247 -11.78 12.49 -5.98
N TRP A 248 -12.16 13.48 -5.17
CA TRP A 248 -12.37 13.28 -3.73
C TRP A 248 -13.41 14.24 -3.15
N GLY A 249 -14.71 13.96 -3.28
CA GLY A 249 -15.77 14.77 -2.69
C GLY A 249 -15.92 14.63 -1.18
N PRO A 250 -16.92 15.33 -0.57
CA PRO A 250 -17.17 15.24 0.86
C PRO A 250 -17.37 13.77 1.22
N THR A 251 -16.62 13.28 2.22
CA THR A 251 -16.57 11.86 2.60
C THR A 251 -17.96 11.25 2.84
N PHE A 252 -18.93 12.08 3.21
CA PHE A 252 -20.32 11.68 3.50
C PHE A 252 -21.35 12.24 2.50
N SER A 253 -20.91 12.76 1.35
CA SER A 253 -21.85 13.19 0.30
C SER A 253 -22.56 11.95 -0.27
N PRO A 254 -23.90 11.93 -0.27
CA PRO A 254 -24.68 10.85 -0.89
C PRO A 254 -24.35 10.65 -2.37
N GLN A 255 -23.89 11.70 -3.05
CA GLN A 255 -23.50 11.67 -4.45
C GLN A 255 -22.18 10.93 -4.70
N ASN A 256 -21.31 10.80 -3.69
CA ASN A 256 -20.07 10.02 -3.77
C ASN A 256 -20.27 8.53 -3.41
N LEU A 257 -21.37 8.20 -2.76
CA LEU A 257 -21.74 6.83 -2.43
C LEU A 257 -22.55 6.27 -3.61
N ALA A 258 -21.87 5.60 -4.54
CA ALA A 258 -22.56 4.84 -5.58
C ALA A 258 -23.40 3.75 -4.89
N TRP A 259 -24.70 4.01 -4.72
CA TRP A 259 -25.62 3.07 -4.08
C TRP A 259 -25.95 1.95 -5.07
N LYS A 260 -25.32 0.79 -4.89
CA LYS A 260 -25.83 -0.47 -5.43
C LYS A 260 -26.76 -1.08 -4.40
N SER A 261 -27.95 -1.49 -4.81
CA SER A 261 -28.86 -2.22 -3.91
C SER A 261 -28.20 -3.54 -3.46
N PHE A 262 -28.66 -4.10 -2.33
CA PHE A 262 -28.19 -5.41 -1.90
C PHE A 262 -28.42 -6.48 -2.98
N GLU A 263 -29.57 -6.42 -3.64
CA GLU A 263 -29.93 -7.29 -4.78
C GLU A 263 -28.95 -7.15 -5.94
N GLN A 264 -28.60 -5.92 -6.32
CA GLN A 264 -27.61 -5.68 -7.37
C GLN A 264 -26.23 -6.19 -6.96
N ASN A 265 -25.78 -5.93 -5.73
CA ASN A 265 -24.50 -6.45 -5.24
C ASN A 265 -24.47 -7.97 -5.23
N GLN A 266 -25.57 -8.63 -4.84
CA GLN A 266 -25.70 -10.09 -4.86
C GLN A 266 -25.66 -10.62 -6.31
N ALA A 267 -26.39 -9.99 -7.22
CA ALA A 267 -26.43 -10.39 -8.64
C ALA A 267 -25.06 -10.23 -9.33
N GLU A 268 -24.32 -9.18 -8.99
CA GLU A 268 -23.01 -8.89 -9.58
C GLU A 268 -21.85 -9.58 -8.85
N PHE A 269 -22.05 -10.14 -7.65
CA PHE A 269 -20.97 -10.61 -6.78
C PHE A 269 -19.97 -11.53 -7.47
N PHE A 270 -20.45 -12.59 -8.12
CA PHE A 270 -19.59 -13.55 -8.83
C PHE A 270 -18.97 -12.98 -10.11
N HIS A 271 -19.62 -11.98 -10.73
CA HIS A 271 -19.02 -11.26 -11.84
C HIS A 271 -17.86 -10.39 -11.37
N VAL A 272 -18.01 -9.68 -10.25
CA VAL A 272 -16.97 -8.82 -9.69
C VAL A 272 -15.73 -9.62 -9.26
N LEU A 273 -15.93 -10.85 -8.76
CA LEU A 273 -14.83 -11.73 -8.37
C LEU A 273 -14.04 -12.33 -9.55
N ALA A 274 -14.62 -12.31 -10.77
CA ALA A 274 -14.04 -12.91 -11.97
C ALA A 274 -14.50 -12.17 -13.24
N ASN A 275 -14.03 -10.93 -13.39
CA ASN A 275 -14.22 -10.07 -14.57
C ASN A 275 -12.91 -9.65 -15.26
N THR A 276 -11.80 -10.29 -14.93
CA THR A 276 -10.47 -9.89 -15.41
C THR A 276 -10.26 -10.28 -16.87
N PHE A 277 -10.74 -11.46 -17.29
CA PHE A 277 -10.61 -11.89 -18.68
C PHE A 277 -11.87 -11.60 -19.48
N ARG A 278 -11.67 -11.15 -20.72
CA ARG A 278 -12.75 -10.80 -21.66
C ARG A 278 -13.69 -11.99 -21.94
N ASP A 279 -13.16 -13.21 -21.87
CA ASP A 279 -13.91 -14.46 -22.08
C ASP A 279 -14.48 -15.05 -20.78
N GLY A 280 -14.24 -14.42 -19.62
CA GLY A 280 -14.70 -14.89 -18.31
C GLY A 280 -14.04 -16.18 -17.83
N SER A 281 -12.90 -16.58 -18.43
CA SER A 281 -12.19 -17.81 -18.06
C SER A 281 -11.62 -17.81 -16.64
N ASP A 282 -11.46 -16.64 -16.04
CA ASP A 282 -11.04 -16.44 -14.64
C ASP A 282 -12.07 -16.98 -13.62
N ARG A 283 -13.33 -17.18 -14.04
CA ARG A 283 -14.39 -17.79 -13.19
C ARG A 283 -14.07 -19.21 -12.78
N TRP A 284 -13.36 -19.96 -13.62
CA TRP A 284 -12.99 -21.35 -13.31
C TRP A 284 -12.06 -21.43 -12.10
N GLY A 285 -11.13 -20.48 -11.97
CA GLY A 285 -10.25 -20.38 -10.81
C GLY A 285 -11.03 -20.11 -9.52
N MET A 286 -11.98 -19.18 -9.57
CA MET A 286 -12.88 -18.89 -8.45
C MET A 286 -13.70 -20.12 -8.03
N TYR A 287 -14.29 -20.85 -8.99
CA TYR A 287 -15.05 -22.07 -8.70
C TYR A 287 -14.19 -23.17 -8.10
N ALA A 288 -12.94 -23.34 -8.57
CA ALA A 288 -12.02 -24.32 -8.02
C ALA A 288 -11.67 -24.01 -6.55
N VAL A 289 -11.42 -22.74 -6.20
CA VAL A 289 -11.19 -22.32 -4.82
C VAL A 289 -12.41 -22.59 -3.94
N GLY A 290 -13.61 -22.27 -4.44
CA GLY A 290 -14.86 -22.56 -3.74
C GLY A 290 -15.06 -24.07 -3.51
N ALA A 291 -14.79 -24.90 -4.50
CA ALA A 291 -14.88 -26.35 -4.38
C ALA A 291 -13.90 -26.92 -3.34
N VAL A 292 -12.66 -26.42 -3.31
CA VAL A 292 -11.65 -26.79 -2.31
C VAL A 292 -12.10 -26.39 -0.90
N ALA A 293 -12.65 -25.19 -0.73
CA ALA A 293 -13.12 -24.70 0.56
C ALA A 293 -14.33 -25.46 1.11
N VAL A 294 -15.18 -26.02 0.23
CA VAL A 294 -16.32 -26.87 0.63
C VAL A 294 -15.89 -28.30 0.92
N ALA A 295 -14.84 -28.78 0.26
CA ALA A 295 -14.34 -30.15 0.39
C ALA A 295 -13.34 -30.37 1.54
N GLY A 296 -12.77 -29.30 2.10
CA GLY A 296 -11.81 -29.32 3.21
C GLY A 296 -12.42 -28.91 4.54
#